data_AF-A0A6P8HST4-F1
#
_entry.id   AF-A0A6P8HST4-F1
#
_cell.length_a   1.000
_cell.length_b   1.000
_cell.length_c   1.000
_cell.angle_alpha   90.00
_cell.angle_beta   90.00
_cell.angle_gamma   90.00
#
_symmetry.space_group_name_H-M   'P 1'
#
loop_
_entity.id
_entity.type
_entity.pdbx_description
1 polymer ?
#
loop_
_entity_poly.entity_id
_entity_poly.type
_entity_poly.pdbx_seq_one_letter_code
_entity_poly.pdbx_strand_id
1 'polypeptide(L)'
;MDGFSSDDAVDFSPPKKSIGKTVMKWIVVTKKKFVSAPRGSMWGDMKTSGEARYIGINTLWTAEMLMDQLRAVFPCLQSKERNQIRVFRTTSRGNIFTRLSEYLPNAKELLQLFKGTKSPRIYLYMKNSKGMINIFMNMCDVKKTMDFDIHIYISLIYISVTLISNTAING
;
A
#
# COMPACT_ATOMS: atom_id res chain seq x y z
N MET A 1 -67.46 24.31 -14.61
CA MET A 1 -67.00 22.90 -14.70
C MET A 1 -65.52 22.95 -14.40
N ASP A 2 -65.19 22.90 -13.11
CA ASP A 2 -63.81 22.94 -12.64
C ASP A 2 -63.38 21.50 -12.33
N GLY A 3 -62.39 21.02 -13.07
CA GLY A 3 -61.82 19.70 -12.92
C GLY A 3 -60.34 19.82 -12.57
N PHE A 4 -60.03 19.72 -11.28
CA PHE A 4 -58.67 19.43 -10.80
C PHE A 4 -58.69 18.03 -10.20
N SER A 5 -57.94 17.11 -10.79
CA SER A 5 -57.48 15.90 -10.13
C SER A 5 -56.14 15.51 -10.75
N SER A 6 -55.07 15.69 -9.99
CA SER A 6 -53.77 15.06 -10.23
C SER A 6 -53.31 14.50 -8.90
N ASP A 7 -53.55 13.20 -8.73
CA ASP A 7 -53.00 12.38 -7.65
C ASP A 7 -51.49 12.21 -7.88
N ASP A 8 -50.69 12.87 -7.04
CA ASP A 8 -49.25 12.58 -6.92
C ASP A 8 -49.07 11.25 -6.18
N ALA A 9 -49.02 10.16 -6.94
CA ALA A 9 -48.70 8.84 -6.42
C ALA A 9 -47.25 8.81 -5.91
N VAL A 10 -47.09 8.79 -4.59
CA VAL A 10 -45.79 8.64 -3.92
C VAL A 10 -45.32 7.18 -4.11
N ASP A 11 -44.24 6.97 -4.86
CA ASP A 11 -43.65 5.64 -5.07
C ASP A 11 -42.99 5.12 -3.78
N PHE A 12 -43.67 4.22 -3.09
CA PHE A 12 -43.20 3.52 -1.89
C PHE A 12 -42.38 2.25 -2.20
N SER A 13 -41.73 2.17 -3.36
CA SER A 13 -40.84 1.05 -3.67
C SER A 13 -39.76 0.91 -2.58
N PRO A 14 -39.60 -0.28 -1.96
CA PRO A 14 -38.57 -0.50 -0.96
C PRO A 14 -37.20 -0.17 -1.56
N PRO A 15 -36.30 0.49 -0.79
CA PRO A 15 -35.00 0.88 -1.32
C PRO A 15 -34.28 -0.36 -1.83
N LYS A 16 -34.00 -0.39 -3.14
CA LYS A 16 -33.24 -1.47 -3.78
C LYS A 16 -31.90 -1.57 -3.06
N LYS A 17 -31.75 -2.54 -2.16
CA LYS A 17 -30.48 -2.86 -1.50
C LYS A 17 -29.49 -3.17 -2.62
N SER A 18 -28.58 -2.24 -2.87
CA SER A 18 -27.54 -2.43 -3.87
C SER A 18 -26.65 -3.57 -3.40
N ILE A 19 -26.70 -4.71 -4.10
CA ILE A 19 -25.79 -5.82 -3.85
C ILE A 19 -24.43 -5.38 -4.35
N GLY A 20 -23.47 -5.23 -3.43
CA GLY A 20 -22.11 -4.82 -3.77
C GLY A 20 -21.45 -5.76 -4.76
N LYS A 21 -20.68 -5.22 -5.71
CA LYS A 21 -19.94 -6.03 -6.69
C LYS A 21 -18.71 -6.64 -6.03
N THR A 22 -18.56 -7.96 -6.14
CA THR A 22 -17.34 -8.66 -5.71
C THR A 22 -16.37 -8.78 -6.89
N VAL A 23 -15.12 -8.36 -6.69
CA VAL A 23 -14.05 -8.44 -7.69
C VAL A 23 -12.92 -9.31 -7.14
N MET A 24 -12.60 -10.38 -7.85
CA MET A 24 -11.54 -11.30 -7.44
C MET A 24 -10.15 -10.76 -7.79
N LYS A 25 -9.24 -10.75 -6.82
CA LYS A 25 -7.85 -10.31 -6.98
C LYS A 25 -6.90 -11.21 -6.19
N TRP A 26 -5.70 -11.38 -6.73
CA TRP A 26 -4.57 -11.90 -5.97
C TRP A 26 -4.06 -10.81 -5.04
N ILE A 27 -4.14 -11.05 -3.74
CA ILE A 27 -3.54 -10.18 -2.74
C ILE A 27 -2.23 -10.81 -2.30
N VAL A 28 -1.17 -10.01 -2.32
CA VAL A 28 0.18 -10.42 -1.99
C VAL A 28 0.68 -9.56 -0.84
N VAL A 29 0.92 -10.16 0.32
CA VAL A 29 1.39 -9.47 1.51
C VAL A 29 2.88 -9.73 1.69
N THR A 30 3.66 -8.67 1.90
CA THR A 30 5.10 -8.78 2.10
C THR A 30 5.63 -7.83 3.17
N LYS A 31 6.65 -8.28 3.90
CA LYS A 31 7.47 -7.45 4.80
C LYS A 31 8.64 -6.78 4.09
N LYS A 32 9.03 -7.30 2.91
CA LYS A 32 10.18 -6.83 2.13
C LYS A 32 9.69 -6.12 0.87
N LYS A 33 10.31 -4.99 0.51
CA LYS A 33 10.02 -4.32 -0.75
C LYS A 33 10.55 -5.19 -1.88
N PHE A 34 9.68 -5.58 -2.82
CA PHE A 34 10.11 -6.30 -4.00
C PHE A 34 10.79 -5.34 -4.98
N VAL A 35 11.89 -5.79 -5.58
CA VAL A 35 12.51 -5.11 -6.72
C VAL A 35 11.69 -5.37 -7.99
N SER A 36 11.22 -6.60 -8.17
CA SER A 36 10.42 -7.04 -9.32
C SER A 36 9.29 -8.00 -8.90
N ALA A 37 8.27 -8.11 -9.73
CA ALA A 37 7.12 -8.96 -9.46
C ALA A 37 7.57 -10.42 -9.29
N PRO A 38 7.13 -11.13 -8.23
CA PRO A 38 7.45 -12.54 -8.06
C PRO A 38 6.92 -13.36 -9.26
N ARG A 39 7.78 -14.24 -9.78
CA ARG A 39 7.55 -15.11 -10.94
C ARG A 39 8.13 -16.50 -10.66
N GLY A 40 7.72 -17.49 -11.46
CA GLY A 40 8.27 -18.85 -11.38
C GLY A 40 8.08 -19.50 -9.99
N SER A 41 9.13 -20.16 -9.51
CA SER A 41 9.17 -20.82 -8.20
C SER A 41 8.81 -19.87 -7.06
N MET A 42 9.37 -18.65 -7.06
CA MET A 42 9.08 -17.65 -6.04
C MET A 42 7.57 -17.34 -5.92
N TRP A 43 6.85 -17.30 -7.04
CA TRP A 43 5.38 -17.13 -7.01
C TRP A 43 4.67 -18.37 -6.47
N GLY A 44 5.19 -19.57 -6.77
CA GLY A 44 4.74 -20.83 -6.17
C GLY A 44 4.87 -20.79 -4.65
N ASP A 45 6.07 -20.48 -4.17
CA ASP A 45 6.41 -20.45 -2.75
C ASP A 45 5.51 -19.48 -1.97
N MET A 46 5.25 -18.30 -2.52
CA MET A 46 4.36 -17.32 -1.88
C MET A 46 2.91 -17.81 -1.74
N LYS A 47 2.41 -18.61 -2.69
CA LYS A 47 1.08 -19.21 -2.56
C LYS A 47 1.07 -20.30 -1.49
N THR A 48 2.13 -21.11 -1.45
CA THR A 48 2.29 -22.21 -0.49
C THR A 48 2.47 -21.68 0.93
N SER A 49 3.29 -20.64 1.12
CA SER A 49 3.54 -19.99 2.41
C SER A 49 2.36 -19.14 2.91
N GLY A 50 1.37 -18.87 2.06
CA GLY A 50 0.20 -18.06 2.39
C GLY A 50 0.43 -16.55 2.29
N GLU A 51 1.57 -16.10 1.77
CA GLU A 51 1.83 -14.69 1.48
C GLU A 51 1.02 -14.18 0.28
N ALA A 52 0.55 -15.08 -0.60
CA ALA A 52 -0.32 -14.75 -1.73
C ALA A 52 -1.62 -15.56 -1.68
N ARG A 53 -2.77 -14.86 -1.70
CA ARG A 53 -4.10 -15.47 -1.69
C ARG A 53 -5.03 -14.83 -2.71
N TYR A 54 -5.93 -15.61 -3.28
CA TYR A 54 -6.95 -15.12 -4.20
C TYR A 54 -8.22 -14.81 -3.40
N ILE A 55 -8.60 -13.54 -3.35
CA ILE A 55 -9.66 -13.04 -2.46
C ILE A 55 -10.66 -12.23 -3.28
N GLY A 56 -11.94 -12.39 -2.98
CA GLY A 56 -12.99 -11.51 -3.49
C GLY A 56 -13.05 -10.23 -2.67
N ILE A 57 -12.90 -9.07 -3.32
CA ILE A 57 -13.07 -7.77 -2.68
C ILE A 57 -14.46 -7.24 -3.05
N ASN A 58 -15.32 -7.04 -2.04
CA ASN A 58 -16.63 -6.42 -2.26
C ASN A 58 -16.51 -4.89 -2.28
N THR A 59 -17.08 -4.23 -3.29
CA THR A 59 -17.05 -2.76 -3.44
C THR A 59 -17.71 -2.00 -2.28
N LEU A 60 -18.57 -2.63 -1.50
CA LEU A 60 -19.25 -2.01 -0.35
C LEU A 60 -18.48 -2.16 0.96
N TRP A 61 -17.37 -2.92 0.97
CA TRP A 61 -16.59 -3.04 2.19
C TRP A 61 -16.00 -1.69 2.59
N THR A 62 -16.29 -1.30 3.83
CA THR A 62 -15.55 -0.24 4.50
C THR A 62 -14.09 -0.67 4.64
N ALA A 63 -13.22 0.28 4.96
CA ALA A 63 -11.82 -0.03 5.13
C ALA A 63 -11.55 -0.94 6.34
N GLU A 64 -12.43 -0.92 7.35
CA GLU A 64 -12.39 -1.83 8.50
C GLU A 64 -12.77 -3.25 8.08
N MET A 65 -13.91 -3.41 7.40
CA MET A 65 -14.34 -4.72 6.87
C MET A 65 -13.28 -5.34 5.94
N LEU A 66 -12.69 -4.51 5.07
CA LEU A 66 -11.59 -4.96 4.21
C LEU A 66 -10.37 -5.39 5.04
N MET A 67 -10.01 -4.63 6.06
CA MET A 67 -8.88 -4.96 6.93
C MET A 67 -9.12 -6.24 7.73
N ASP A 68 -10.32 -6.43 8.27
CA ASP A 68 -10.68 -7.63 9.02
C ASP A 68 -10.67 -8.86 8.13
N GLN A 69 -11.19 -8.74 6.91
CA GLN A 69 -11.07 -9.81 5.91
C GLN A 69 -9.61 -10.12 5.58
N LEU A 70 -8.77 -9.10 5.42
CA LEU A 70 -7.35 -9.28 5.16
C LEU A 70 -6.64 -9.94 6.36
N ARG A 71 -6.99 -9.60 7.61
CA ARG A 71 -6.44 -10.23 8.82
C ARG A 71 -6.85 -11.69 8.97
N ALA A 72 -8.08 -12.02 8.60
CA ALA A 72 -8.57 -13.40 8.61
C ALA A 72 -7.77 -14.28 7.64
N VAL A 73 -7.39 -13.73 6.48
CA VAL A 73 -6.65 -14.46 5.44
C VAL A 73 -5.12 -14.40 5.64
N PHE A 74 -4.61 -13.30 6.18
CA PHE A 74 -3.19 -13.04 6.39
C PHE A 74 -2.92 -12.71 7.86
N PRO A 75 -2.61 -13.72 8.70
CA PRO A 75 -2.38 -13.53 10.14
C PRO A 75 -1.28 -12.51 10.46
N CYS A 76 -0.31 -12.30 9.55
CA CYS A 76 0.75 -11.31 9.70
C CYS A 76 0.25 -9.86 9.75
N LEU A 77 -1.02 -9.59 9.39
CA LEU A 77 -1.66 -8.28 9.45
C LEU A 77 -2.40 -8.02 10.77
N GLN A 78 -2.51 -8.99 11.68
CA GLN A 78 -3.27 -8.83 12.94
C GLN A 78 -2.75 -7.66 13.80
N SER A 79 -1.44 -7.50 13.89
CA SER A 79 -0.80 -6.43 14.66
C SER A 79 -0.55 -5.15 13.86
N LYS A 80 -1.12 -5.04 12.66
CA LYS A 80 -0.91 -3.89 11.77
C LYS A 80 -2.10 -2.97 11.74
N GLU A 81 -1.79 -1.68 11.77
CA GLU A 81 -2.73 -0.61 11.47
C GLU A 81 -2.76 -0.32 9.97
N ARG A 82 -3.85 0.29 9.51
CA ARG A 82 -4.06 0.62 8.08
C ARG A 82 -3.00 1.58 7.53
N ASN A 83 -2.56 2.54 8.34
CA ASN A 83 -1.50 3.51 8.01
C ASN A 83 -0.10 2.85 7.87
N GLN A 84 0.05 1.60 8.31
CA GLN A 84 1.28 0.82 8.18
C GLN A 84 1.26 -0.07 6.93
N ILE A 85 0.20 -0.05 6.13
CA ILE A 85 0.05 -0.91 4.95
C ILE A 85 0.03 -0.03 3.71
N ARG A 86 1.05 -0.17 2.88
CA ARG A 86 1.17 0.53 1.61
C ARG A 86 0.67 -0.34 0.48
N VAL A 87 -0.01 0.27 -0.48
CA VAL A 87 -0.54 -0.43 -1.65
C VAL A 87 0.34 -0.15 -2.85
N PHE A 88 0.75 -1.21 -3.54
CA PHE A 88 1.58 -1.14 -4.73
C PHE A 88 0.94 -1.88 -5.89
N ARG A 89 1.25 -1.40 -7.10
CA ARG A 89 1.05 -2.14 -8.35
C ARG A 89 2.38 -2.41 -9.03
N THR A 90 2.41 -3.48 -9.78
CA THR A 90 3.45 -3.72 -10.78
C THR A 90 3.05 -3.09 -12.10
N THR A 91 3.97 -2.43 -12.79
CA THR A 91 3.76 -1.93 -14.15
C THR A 91 3.68 -3.09 -15.16
N SER A 92 3.28 -2.82 -16.41
CA SER A 92 2.99 -3.82 -17.45
C SER A 92 4.14 -4.80 -17.77
N ARG A 93 5.39 -4.46 -17.44
CA ARG A 93 6.55 -5.36 -17.58
C ARG A 93 6.97 -6.06 -16.28
N GLY A 94 6.27 -5.83 -15.17
CA GLY A 94 6.51 -6.46 -13.86
C GLY A 94 7.85 -6.13 -13.20
N ASN A 95 8.60 -5.17 -13.75
CA ASN A 95 9.95 -4.84 -13.29
C ASN A 95 9.98 -3.69 -12.29
N ILE A 96 8.89 -2.92 -12.16
CA ILE A 96 8.83 -1.74 -11.31
C ILE A 96 7.55 -1.81 -10.48
N PHE A 97 7.70 -1.54 -9.18
CA PHE A 97 6.59 -1.31 -8.27
C PHE A 97 6.31 0.18 -8.13
N THR A 98 5.11 0.58 -8.52
CA THR A 98 4.60 1.92 -8.27
C THR A 98 3.73 1.87 -7.02
N ARG A 99 4.06 2.72 -6.05
CA ARG A 99 3.19 2.93 -4.89
C ARG A 99 1.94 3.68 -5.34
N LEU A 100 0.77 3.14 -4.99
CA LEU A 100 -0.52 3.75 -5.28
C LEU A 100 -1.13 4.45 -4.07
N SER A 101 -0.83 3.96 -2.87
CA SER A 101 -1.33 4.55 -1.63
C SER A 101 -0.33 4.34 -0.48
N GLU A 102 -0.27 5.33 0.42
CA GLU A 102 0.53 5.30 1.65
C GLU A 102 -0.13 4.49 2.78
N TYR A 103 -1.44 4.31 2.71
CA TYR A 103 -2.25 3.56 3.66
C TYR A 103 -3.21 2.62 2.92
N LEU A 104 -3.81 1.65 3.62
CA LEU A 104 -4.85 0.79 3.04
C LEU A 104 -6.17 1.58 2.89
N PRO A 105 -6.63 1.86 1.65
CA PRO A 105 -7.88 2.57 1.42
C PRO A 105 -9.08 1.65 1.62
N ASN A 106 -10.30 2.16 1.46
CA ASN A 106 -11.49 1.30 1.43
C ASN A 106 -11.52 0.44 0.15
N ALA A 107 -12.43 -0.54 0.09
CA ALA A 107 -12.47 -1.48 -1.03
C ALA A 107 -12.81 -0.82 -2.37
N LYS A 108 -13.70 0.18 -2.38
CA LYS A 108 -14.08 0.91 -3.59
C LYS A 108 -12.89 1.66 -4.18
N GLU A 109 -12.18 2.43 -3.35
CA GLU A 109 -10.96 3.15 -3.71
C GLU A 109 -9.85 2.19 -4.12
N LEU A 110 -9.64 1.10 -3.37
CA LEU A 110 -8.67 0.07 -3.71
C LEU A 110 -8.93 -0.47 -5.11
N LEU A 111 -10.17 -0.82 -5.44
CA LEU A 111 -10.50 -1.33 -6.77
C LEU A 111 -10.40 -0.23 -7.85
N GLN A 112 -10.71 1.02 -7.51
CA GLN A 112 -10.57 2.16 -8.41
C GLN A 112 -9.10 2.42 -8.79
N LEU A 113 -8.17 2.31 -7.83
CA LEU A 113 -6.73 2.41 -8.06
C LEU A 113 -6.19 1.37 -9.07
N PHE A 114 -6.90 0.26 -9.23
CA PHE A 114 -6.57 -0.82 -10.17
C PHE A 114 -7.55 -0.89 -11.36
N LYS A 115 -8.49 0.06 -11.49
CA LYS A 115 -9.43 0.12 -12.62
C LYS A 115 -8.64 0.33 -13.92
N GLY A 116 -9.01 -0.41 -14.97
CA GLY A 116 -8.29 -0.40 -16.25
C GLY A 116 -6.95 -1.17 -16.25
N THR A 117 -6.50 -1.69 -15.10
CA THR A 117 -5.27 -2.48 -15.03
C THR A 117 -5.59 -3.95 -15.26
N LYS A 118 -4.96 -4.58 -16.26
CA LYS A 118 -5.03 -6.05 -16.48
C LYS A 118 -4.35 -6.85 -15.37
N SER A 119 -3.58 -6.20 -14.48
CA SER A 119 -2.89 -6.87 -13.38
C SER A 119 -3.91 -7.52 -12.44
N PRO A 120 -3.84 -8.85 -12.25
CA PRO A 120 -4.69 -9.53 -11.29
C PRO A 120 -4.19 -9.38 -9.85
N ARG A 121 -3.02 -8.74 -9.64
CA ARG A 121 -2.30 -8.73 -8.36
C ARG A 121 -2.30 -7.35 -7.70
N ILE A 122 -2.58 -7.32 -6.41
CA ILE A 122 -2.47 -6.18 -5.50
C ILE A 122 -1.38 -6.52 -4.48
N TYR A 123 -0.39 -5.65 -4.32
CA TYR A 123 0.70 -5.87 -3.39
C TYR A 123 0.55 -4.97 -2.17
N LEU A 124 0.54 -5.58 -1.00
CA LEU A 124 0.46 -4.94 0.30
C LEU A 124 1.82 -5.04 0.98
N TYR A 125 2.45 -3.90 1.20
CA TYR A 125 3.74 -3.81 1.88
C TYR A 125 3.54 -3.30 3.30
N MET A 126 3.98 -4.10 4.28
CA MET A 126 3.92 -3.74 5.69
C MET A 126 5.12 -2.87 6.07
N LYS A 127 4.86 -1.64 6.51
CA LYS A 127 5.85 -0.78 7.14
C LYS A 127 6.17 -1.32 8.54
N ASN A 128 7.45 -1.41 8.87
CA ASN A 128 7.89 -1.60 10.25
C ASN A 128 7.82 -0.26 10.97
N SER A 129 7.14 -0.23 12.12
CA SER A 129 6.91 0.96 12.94
C SER A 129 8.19 1.57 13.52
N LYS A 130 9.33 0.84 13.52
CA LYS A 130 10.62 1.28 14.09
C LYS A 130 11.54 2.05 13.12
N GLY A 131 11.01 2.87 12.22
CA GLY A 131 11.79 3.34 11.06
C GLY A 131 11.77 4.83 10.75
N MET A 132 12.10 5.71 11.70
CA MET A 132 12.67 7.03 11.35
C MET A 132 13.97 6.92 10.54
N ILE A 133 14.58 5.72 10.47
CA ILE A 133 15.80 5.43 9.70
C ILE A 133 15.52 5.17 8.21
N ASN A 134 14.24 5.00 7.79
CA ASN A 134 13.93 4.69 6.38
C ASN A 134 13.73 5.92 5.48
N ILE A 135 14.02 7.13 5.98
CA ILE A 135 14.06 8.35 5.16
C ILE A 135 15.16 8.24 4.08
N PHE A 136 16.20 7.43 4.31
CA PHE A 136 17.26 7.19 3.32
C PHE A 136 16.84 6.41 2.05
N MET A 137 15.68 5.75 2.03
CA MET A 137 15.28 4.93 0.87
C MET A 137 14.33 5.62 -0.12
N ASN A 138 13.87 6.84 0.16
CA ASN A 138 13.25 7.70 -0.86
C ASN A 138 14.30 8.49 -1.68
N MET A 139 15.58 8.39 -1.34
CA MET A 139 16.68 9.01 -2.10
C MET A 139 17.28 8.10 -3.19
N CYS A 140 16.89 6.82 -3.27
CA CYS A 140 17.41 5.93 -4.32
C CYS A 140 16.88 6.25 -5.74
N ASP A 141 15.91 7.15 -5.89
CA ASP A 141 15.50 7.70 -7.20
C ASP A 141 16.32 8.95 -7.61
N VAL A 142 17.29 9.42 -6.79
CA VAL A 142 18.15 10.58 -7.08
C VAL A 142 19.64 10.18 -7.27
N LYS A 143 19.97 8.89 -7.16
CA LYS A 143 21.36 8.38 -7.26
C LYS A 143 21.89 8.26 -8.70
N LYS A 144 21.69 9.28 -9.53
CA LYS A 144 22.51 9.48 -10.74
C LYS A 144 23.31 10.78 -10.73
N THR A 145 23.22 11.60 -9.68
CA THR A 145 23.90 12.92 -9.64
C THR A 145 24.66 13.24 -8.35
N MET A 146 24.77 12.33 -7.36
CA MET A 146 25.29 12.68 -6.02
C MET A 146 26.40 11.75 -5.48
N ASP A 147 27.29 11.24 -6.33
CA ASP A 147 28.47 10.52 -5.83
C ASP A 147 29.57 11.46 -5.28
N PHE A 148 29.49 12.77 -5.50
CA PHE A 148 30.50 13.73 -5.00
C PHE A 148 30.20 14.31 -3.60
N ASP A 149 28.93 14.46 -3.21
CA ASP A 149 28.58 15.22 -1.99
C ASP A 149 28.66 14.40 -0.68
N ILE A 150 28.54 13.07 -0.74
CA ILE A 150 28.56 12.22 0.46
C ILE A 150 29.95 12.19 1.11
N HIS A 151 31.01 12.23 0.31
CA HIS A 151 32.38 12.25 0.85
C HIS A 151 32.70 13.57 1.57
N ILE A 152 32.19 14.70 1.09
CA ILE A 152 32.38 16.01 1.73
C ILE A 152 31.63 16.06 3.07
N TYR A 153 30.40 15.54 3.12
CA TYR A 153 29.58 15.59 4.33
C TYR A 153 30.13 14.71 5.46
N ILE A 154 30.62 13.50 5.15
CA ILE A 154 31.25 12.62 6.15
C ILE A 154 32.54 13.26 6.67
N SER A 155 33.33 13.88 5.80
CA SER A 155 34.58 14.55 6.18
C SER A 155 34.33 15.75 7.11
N LEU A 156 33.31 16.57 6.84
CA LEU A 156 32.95 17.71 7.68
C LEU A 156 32.45 17.31 9.08
N ILE A 157 31.69 16.21 9.18
CA ILE A 157 31.25 15.67 10.47
C ILE A 157 32.46 15.17 11.28
N TYR A 158 33.38 14.44 10.64
CA TYR A 158 34.56 13.91 11.30
C TYR A 158 35.49 15.02 11.85
N ILE A 159 35.67 16.09 11.07
CA ILE A 159 36.45 17.26 11.49
C ILE A 159 35.79 17.95 12.70
N SER A 160 34.46 18.13 12.68
CA SER A 160 33.72 18.79 13.76
C SER A 160 33.81 18.01 15.08
N VAL A 161 33.69 16.68 15.04
CA VAL A 161 33.79 15.82 16.23
C VAL A 161 35.22 15.84 16.80
N THR A 162 36.22 15.87 15.93
CA THR A 162 37.64 15.92 16.36
C THR A 162 37.98 17.25 17.03
N LEU A 163 37.47 18.37 16.50
CA LEU A 163 37.65 19.70 17.09
C LEU A 163 37.01 19.83 18.48
N ILE A 164 35.80 19.29 18.67
CA ILE A 164 35.10 19.30 19.96
C ILE A 164 35.81 18.41 20.99
N SER A 165 36.37 17.29 20.55
CA SER A 165 37.08 16.37 21.46
C SER A 165 38.40 16.98 21.95
N ASN A 166 39.10 17.74 21.12
CA ASN A 166 40.37 18.37 21.49
C ASN A 166 40.21 19.61 22.39
N THR A 167 39.07 20.31 22.34
CA THR A 167 38.78 21.42 23.27
C THR A 167 38.35 20.92 24.65
N ALA A 168 37.77 19.73 24.76
CA ALA A 168 37.38 19.13 26.04
C ALA A 168 38.55 18.54 26.84
N ILE A 169 39.72 18.32 26.22
CA ILE A 169 40.90 17.72 26.86
C ILE A 169 41.89 18.80 27.36
N ASN A 170 41.83 20.03 26.83
CA ASN A 170 42.78 21.10 27.10
C ASN A 170 42.21 22.28 27.93
N GLY A 171 41.05 22.12 28.56
CA GLY A 171 40.45 23.10 29.48
C GLY A 171 40.23 22.49 30.86
#